data_AF-A0A956M6K1-F1
#
_entry.id   AF-A0A956M6K1-F1
#
_cell.length_a   1.000
_cell.length_b   1.000
_cell.length_c   1.000
_cell.angle_alpha   90.00
_cell.angle_beta   90.00
_cell.angle_gamma   90.00
#
_symmetry.space_group_name_H-M   'P 1'
#
loop_
_entity.id
_entity.type
_entity.pdbx_description
1 polymer ?
#
loop_
_entity_poly.entity_id
_entity_poly.type
_entity_poly.pdbx_seq_one_letter_code
_entity_poly.pdbx_strand_id
1 'polypeptide(L)' 'MFSLEDALQRYEIDLIREALHACKGNKSQAARLLKIPTPTLRYKMQKYKLD' A
#
# COMPACT_ATOMS: atom_id res chain seq x y z
N MET A 1 -13.94 16.17 -11.54
CA MET A 1 -13.82 16.86 -10.24
C MET A 1 -13.11 15.89 -9.32
N PHE A 2 -11.88 16.19 -8.87
CA PHE A 2 -11.11 15.30 -7.99
C PHE A 2 -11.52 15.56 -6.54
N SER A 3 -11.85 14.50 -5.78
CA SER A 3 -12.14 14.61 -4.35
C SER A 3 -10.85 14.43 -3.52
N LEU A 4 -10.87 14.90 -2.27
CA LEU A 4 -9.79 14.61 -1.32
C LEU A 4 -9.62 13.10 -1.10
N GLU A 5 -10.73 12.37 -1.12
CA GLU A 5 -10.76 10.92 -0.94
C GLU A 5 -9.99 10.21 -2.07
N ASP A 6 -10.19 10.64 -3.32
CA ASP A 6 -9.46 10.10 -4.47
C ASP A 6 -7.95 10.35 -4.37
N ALA A 7 -7.56 11.55 -3.92
CA ALA A 7 -6.15 11.93 -3.78
C ALA A 7 -5.46 11.10 -2.70
N LEU A 8 -6.10 10.95 -1.53
CA LEU A 8 -5.59 10.12 -0.44
C LEU A 8 -5.50 8.64 -0.85
N GLN A 9 -6.49 8.13 -1.57
CA GLN A 9 -6.46 6.77 -2.07
C GLN A 9 -5.29 6.54 -3.04
N ARG A 10 -5.06 7.46 -3.98
CA ARG A 10 -3.92 7.38 -4.92
C ARG A 10 -2.59 7.40 -4.17
N TYR A 11 -2.43 8.36 -3.26
CA TYR A 11 -1.22 8.46 -2.46
C TYR A 11 -0.97 7.20 -1.62
N GLU A 12 -2.02 6.62 -1.02
CA GLU A 12 -1.91 5.35 -0.29
C GLU A 12 -1.49 4.20 -1.20
N ILE A 13 -2.04 4.11 -2.42
CA ILE A 13 -1.68 3.09 -3.41
C ILE A 13 -0.20 3.23 -3.83
N ASP A 14 0.24 4.45 -4.10
CA ASP A 14 1.60 4.73 -4.55
C ASP A 14 2.62 4.39 -3.45
N LEU A 15 2.35 4.75 -2.19
CA LEU A 15 3.17 4.33 -1.04
C LEU A 15 3.27 2.80 -0.90
N ILE A 16 2.16 2.09 -1.08
CA ILE A 16 2.16 0.62 -1.02
C ILE A 16 3.03 0.04 -2.14
N ARG A 17 2.93 0.58 -3.36
CA ARG A 17 3.73 0.13 -4.51
C ARG A 17 5.21 0.40 -4.32
N GLU A 18 5.58 1.59 -3.86
CA GLU A 18 6.96 1.96 -3.58
C GLU A 18 7.56 1.06 -2.50
N ALA A 19 6.83 0.79 -1.43
CA ALA A 19 7.28 -0.10 -0.36
C ALA A 19 7.47 -1.54 -0.85
N LEU A 20 6.53 -2.05 -1.66
CA LEU A 20 6.67 -3.36 -2.29
C LEU A 20 7.87 -3.42 -3.22
N HIS A 21 8.08 -2.40 -4.04
CA HIS A 21 9.22 -2.31 -4.94
C HIS A 21 10.55 -2.27 -4.18
N ALA A 22 10.67 -1.41 -3.16
CA ALA A 22 11.84 -1.31 -2.30
C ALA A 22 12.16 -2.63 -1.56
N CYS A 23 11.13 -3.40 -1.22
CA CYS A 23 11.25 -4.71 -0.56
C CYS A 23 11.24 -5.89 -1.54
N LYS A 24 11.38 -5.67 -2.86
CA LYS A 24 11.39 -6.73 -3.89
C LYS A 24 10.17 -7.68 -3.80
N GLY A 25 9.00 -7.13 -3.51
CA GLY A 25 7.74 -7.86 -3.36
C GLY A 25 7.54 -8.53 -2.00
N ASN A 26 8.48 -8.41 -1.06
CA ASN A 26 8.32 -8.98 0.28
C ASN A 26 7.30 -8.18 1.10
N LYS A 27 6.05 -8.69 1.14
CA LYS A 27 4.91 -8.04 1.80
C LYS A 27 5.14 -7.80 3.30
N SER A 28 5.84 -8.70 4.00
CA SER A 28 6.16 -8.52 5.42
C SER A 28 7.16 -7.39 5.65
N GLN A 29 8.18 -7.27 4.80
CA GLN A 29 9.14 -6.16 4.86
C GLN A 29 8.50 -4.84 4.45
N ALA A 30 7.66 -4.84 3.41
CA ALA A 30 6.92 -3.64 2.98
C ALA A 30 5.99 -3.12 4.07
N ALA A 31 5.28 -4.01 4.78
CA ALA A 31 4.42 -3.63 5.91
C ALA A 31 5.24 -3.00 7.05
N ARG A 32 6.41 -3.59 7.35
CA ARG A 32 7.35 -3.04 8.35
C ARG A 32 7.90 -1.66 7.91
N LEU A 33 8.20 -1.47 6.63
CA LEU A 33 8.67 -0.19 6.08
C LEU A 33 7.60 0.89 6.22
N LEU A 34 6.34 0.55 5.91
CA LEU A 34 5.18 1.43 6.05
C LEU A 34 4.70 1.58 7.50
N LYS A 35 5.34 0.89 8.46
CA LYS A 35 4.98 0.88 9.89
C LYS A 35 3.51 0.48 10.14
N ILE A 36 3.00 -0.46 9.34
CA ILE A 36 1.66 -1.02 9.52
C ILE A 36 1.73 -2.53 9.74
N PRO A 37 0.72 -3.14 10.38
CA PRO A 37 0.65 -4.60 10.47
C PRO A 37 0.55 -5.24 9.08
N THR A 38 1.22 -6.38 8.88
CA THR A 38 1.10 -7.20 7.66
C THR A 38 -0.36 -7.54 7.26
N PRO A 39 -1.29 -7.88 8.17
CA PRO A 39 -2.69 -8.09 7.77
C PRO A 39 -3.35 -6.81 7.24
N THR A 40 -2.98 -5.64 7.76
CA THR A 40 -3.47 -4.34 7.26
C THR A 40 -2.96 -4.08 5.84
N LEU A 41 -1.67 -4.30 5.58
CA LEU A 41 -1.12 -4.19 4.23
C LEU A 41 -1.85 -5.14 3.27
N ARG A 42 -2.04 -6.41 3.66
CA ARG A 42 -2.72 -7.42 2.84
C ARG A 42 -4.15 -7.01 2.50
N TYR A 43 -4.91 -6.54 3.48
CA TYR A 43 -6.26 -6.03 3.26
C TYR A 43 -6.28 -4.86 2.28
N LYS A 44 -5.36 -3.90 2.43
CA LYS A 44 -5.25 -2.74 1.52
C LYS A 44 -4.86 -3.18 0.10
N MET A 45 -3.95 -4.13 -0.04
CA MET A 45 -3.57 -4.71 -1.34
C MET A 45 -4.77 -5.37 -2.02
N GLN A 46 -5.56 -6.17 -1.30
CA GLN A 46 -6.78 -6.77 -1.84
C GLN A 46 -7.83 -5.71 -2.22
N LYS A 47 -8.06 -4.72 -1.35
CA LYS A 47 -8.99 -3.60 -1.59
C LYS A 47 -8.64 -2.86 -2.88
N TYR A 48 -7.35 -2.62 -3.12
CA TYR A 48 -6.86 -1.87 -4.28
C TYR A 48 -6.46 -2.77 -5.46
N LYS A 49 -6.67 -4.08 -5.37
CA LYS A 49 -6.31 -5.07 -6.40
C LYS A 49 -4.83 -4.95 -6.83
N LEU A 50 -3.95 -4.86 -5.84
CA LEU A 50 -2.48 -4.76 -5.98
C LEU A 50 -1.76 -6.10 -5.80
N ASP A 51 -2.50 -7.22 -5.77
CA ASP A 51 -1.92 -8.56 -5.61
C ASP A 51 -1.51 -9.16 -6.97
#